data_AF-A0A830GYI1-F1
#
_entry.id   AF-A0A830GYI1-F1
#
_cell.length_a   1.000
_cell.length_b   1.000
_cell.length_c   1.000
_cell.angle_alpha   90.00
_cell.angle_beta   90.00
_cell.angle_gamma   90.00
#
_symmetry.space_group_name_H-M   'P 1'
#
loop_
_entity.id
_entity.type
_entity.pdbx_description
1 polymer ?
#
loop_
_entity_poly.entity_id
_entity_poly.type
_entity_poly.pdbx_seq_one_letter_code
_entity_poly.pdbx_strand_id
1 'polypeptide(L)'
;MKYEPETRRVQLTGGATLIVSLPKEWTRATDLKPGDEVLVMPQPDLSLLVVPKKIDKMTAFEATLNVQDDLSNKDHLERILLSYYLAGYDVFKLNFDVSTTTLKKEIKDLVRRKLTGVEVTEEGRNSLVMQNLIDIPDVKINDIVLKIVRALAGMLEDVRTALDTADKSILNDIIERDNEVDKFYWLLNRLLKRMVVSKHSMSLSGLKDPRNLLEYATINKSLERAADHVVEISYELLNMGSAYLIGIPKDVRNKLGEMTVLDHKLLDSISKAFIDSITLEEVNRIIDLAKSESKSSIPNIMNDITKIEIDPSLSASIRTIINSLSRIGEYISDIGEAVINLTIERPS
;
A
#
# COMPACT_ATOMS: atom_id res chain seq x y z
N MET A 1 -14.56 7.42 26.05
CA MET A 1 -14.35 7.79 27.48
C MET A 1 -13.01 8.48 27.58
N LYS A 2 -12.93 9.68 28.16
CA LYS A 2 -11.63 10.26 28.54
C LYS A 2 -11.32 9.78 29.95
N TYR A 3 -10.30 8.94 30.09
CA TYR A 3 -9.75 8.59 31.40
C TYR A 3 -8.76 9.70 31.75
N GLU A 4 -9.05 10.46 32.81
CA GLU A 4 -8.13 11.49 33.29
C GLU A 4 -6.89 10.84 33.93
N PRO A 5 -5.69 11.44 33.79
CA PRO A 5 -4.49 10.93 34.43
C PRO A 5 -4.64 10.89 35.96
N GLU A 6 -4.25 9.77 36.59
CA GLU A 6 -4.20 9.64 38.04
C GLU A 6 -2.81 9.24 38.53
N THR A 7 -2.40 9.77 39.69
CA THR A 7 -1.11 9.41 40.31
C THR A 7 -1.27 8.25 41.28
N ARG A 8 -0.41 7.24 41.13
CA ARG A 8 -0.33 6.08 42.04
C ARG A 8 1.09 5.98 42.60
N ARG A 9 1.20 5.59 43.88
CA ARG A 9 2.50 5.32 44.49
C ARG A 9 2.96 3.90 44.13
N VAL A 10 4.21 3.78 43.74
CA VAL A 10 4.89 2.50 43.60
C VAL A 10 5.23 1.98 45.00
N GLN A 11 5.02 0.69 45.24
CA GLN A 11 5.22 0.02 46.53
C GLN A 11 6.25 -1.10 46.39
N LEU A 12 7.12 -1.27 47.39
CA LEU A 12 8.07 -2.38 47.45
C LEU A 12 7.41 -3.61 48.08
N THR A 13 7.48 -4.74 47.39
CA THR A 13 6.98 -6.04 47.85
C THR A 13 8.06 -7.11 47.68
N GLY A 14 8.17 -8.05 48.62
CA GLY A 14 9.11 -9.17 48.52
C GLY A 14 10.60 -8.76 48.52
N GLY A 15 10.93 -7.57 49.02
CA GLY A 15 12.31 -7.07 49.17
C GLY A 15 12.93 -6.48 47.90
N ALA A 16 12.46 -6.83 46.70
CA ALA A 16 13.05 -6.37 45.44
C ALA A 16 12.04 -5.95 44.36
N THR A 17 10.77 -6.31 44.48
CA THR A 17 9.77 -6.07 43.42
C THR A 17 8.97 -4.81 43.68
N LEU A 18 8.85 -3.97 42.66
CA LEU A 18 8.00 -2.80 42.69
C LEU A 18 6.62 -3.11 42.10
N ILE A 19 5.55 -2.71 42.79
CA ILE A 19 4.17 -2.86 42.33
C ILE A 19 3.46 -1.50 42.31
N VAL A 20 2.50 -1.34 41.40
CA VAL A 20 1.61 -0.17 41.34
C VAL A 20 0.18 -0.64 41.17
N SER A 21 -0.76 0.03 41.84
CA SER A 21 -2.19 -0.28 41.68
C SER A 21 -2.71 0.24 40.35
N LEU A 22 -3.49 -0.58 39.65
CA LEU A 22 -4.14 -0.21 38.40
C LEU A 22 -5.36 0.69 38.65
N PRO A 23 -5.68 1.64 37.75
CA PRO A 23 -6.84 2.52 37.91
C PRO A 23 -8.16 1.74 37.98
N LYS A 24 -8.97 2.01 39.00
CA LYS A 24 -10.21 1.28 39.27
C LYS A 24 -11.24 1.39 38.13
N GLU A 25 -11.31 2.56 37.49
CA GLU A 25 -12.22 2.77 36.35
C GLU A 25 -11.75 1.99 35.12
N TRP A 26 -10.44 1.97 34.88
CA TRP A 26 -9.84 1.21 33.78
C TRP A 26 -10.01 -0.30 33.97
N THR A 27 -9.77 -0.83 35.18
CA THR A 27 -9.97 -2.26 35.47
C THR A 27 -11.42 -2.68 35.29
N ARG A 28 -12.39 -1.83 35.67
CA ARG A 28 -13.81 -2.07 35.40
C ARG A 28 -14.15 -2.06 33.92
N ALA A 29 -13.65 -1.07 33.17
CA ALA A 29 -13.90 -0.95 31.74
C ALA A 29 -13.32 -2.11 30.93
N THR A 30 -12.23 -2.71 31.43
CA THR A 30 -11.56 -3.88 30.83
C THR A 30 -12.02 -5.21 31.43
N ASP A 31 -13.02 -5.19 32.34
CA ASP A 31 -13.48 -6.31 33.16
C ASP A 31 -12.35 -7.01 33.95
N LEU A 32 -11.17 -6.41 34.12
CA LEU A 32 -9.98 -7.07 34.70
C LEU A 32 -10.23 -7.51 36.16
N LYS A 33 -10.05 -8.80 36.43
CA LYS A 33 -10.29 -9.45 37.72
C LYS A 33 -8.97 -9.88 38.38
N PRO A 34 -8.94 -10.05 39.71
CA PRO A 34 -7.79 -10.67 40.39
C PRO A 34 -7.47 -12.04 39.78
N GLY A 35 -6.20 -12.25 39.44
CA GLY A 35 -5.74 -13.46 38.75
C GLY A 35 -5.67 -13.33 37.22
N ASP A 36 -6.31 -12.32 36.63
CA ASP A 36 -6.14 -12.03 35.20
C ASP A 36 -4.72 -11.49 34.92
N GLU A 37 -4.17 -11.86 33.76
CA GLU A 37 -2.84 -11.41 33.33
C GLU A 37 -2.92 -10.12 32.50
N VAL A 38 -1.86 -9.31 32.59
CA VAL A 38 -1.63 -8.15 31.74
C VAL A 38 -0.27 -8.24 31.07
N LEU A 39 -0.18 -7.84 29.81
CA LEU A 39 1.07 -7.54 29.14
C LEU A 39 1.53 -6.16 29.61
N VAL A 40 2.80 -6.06 30.01
CA VAL A 40 3.44 -4.78 30.39
C VAL A 40 4.58 -4.54 29.43
N MET A 41 4.44 -3.54 28.58
CA MET A 41 5.36 -3.27 27.48
C MET A 41 6.05 -1.91 27.67
N PRO A 42 7.37 -1.88 27.87
CA PRO A 42 8.15 -0.65 27.82
C PRO A 42 7.97 0.07 26.48
N GLN A 43 7.88 1.40 26.55
CA GLN A 43 7.74 2.27 25.40
C GLN A 43 9.01 3.11 25.19
N PRO A 44 9.29 3.58 23.97
CA PRO A 44 10.46 4.44 23.71
C PRO A 44 10.48 5.74 24.52
N ASP A 45 9.33 6.27 24.93
CA ASP A 45 9.20 7.48 25.76
C ASP A 45 9.32 7.20 27.27
N LEU A 46 9.88 6.03 27.64
CA LEU A 46 10.01 5.53 29.01
C LEU A 46 8.68 5.26 29.73
N SER A 47 7.54 5.33 29.03
CA SER A 47 6.25 4.92 29.57
C SER A 47 6.08 3.39 29.56
N LEU A 48 5.09 2.89 30.30
CA LEU A 48 4.66 1.50 30.24
C LEU A 48 3.26 1.43 29.64
N LEU A 49 3.09 0.60 28.60
CA LEU A 49 1.78 0.23 28.09
C LEU A 49 1.32 -1.06 28.77
N VAL A 50 0.18 -1.00 29.44
CA VAL A 50 -0.45 -2.17 30.09
C VAL A 50 -1.65 -2.61 29.27
N VAL A 51 -1.66 -3.85 28.81
CA VAL A 51 -2.72 -4.43 27.97
C VAL A 51 -3.26 -5.70 28.65
N PRO A 52 -4.57 -5.80 28.97
CA PRO A 52 -5.16 -7.03 29.48
C PRO A 52 -4.99 -8.17 28.49
N LYS A 53 -4.39 -9.29 28.92
CA LYS A 53 -4.13 -10.44 28.04
C LYS A 53 -5.41 -11.08 27.49
N LYS A 54 -6.52 -10.95 28.21
CA LYS A 54 -7.83 -11.40 27.72
C LYS A 54 -8.43 -10.52 26.61
N ILE A 55 -7.98 -9.28 26.50
CA ILE A 55 -8.34 -8.34 25.41
C ILE A 55 -7.35 -8.47 24.24
N ASP A 56 -6.28 -9.26 24.41
CA ASP A 56 -5.27 -9.52 23.38
C ASP A 56 -5.83 -10.31 22.18
N LYS A 57 -6.96 -11.01 22.37
CA LYS A 57 -7.88 -11.25 21.27
C LYS A 57 -8.54 -9.91 20.95
N MET A 58 -7.87 -9.11 20.11
CA MET A 58 -8.43 -7.88 19.52
C MET A 58 -9.91 -8.15 19.26
N THR A 59 -10.79 -7.41 19.93
CA THR A 59 -12.21 -7.47 19.61
C THR A 59 -12.31 -7.14 18.14
N ALA A 60 -12.67 -8.14 17.33
CA ALA A 60 -12.78 -7.99 15.88
C ALA A 60 -13.60 -6.71 15.61
N PHE A 61 -13.05 -5.80 14.83
CA PHE A 61 -13.76 -4.56 14.54
C PHE A 61 -14.92 -4.90 13.62
N GLU A 62 -16.15 -4.86 14.15
CA GLU A 62 -17.36 -5.21 13.40
C GLU A 62 -18.08 -3.98 12.88
N ALA A 63 -18.46 -4.01 11.61
CA ALA A 63 -19.33 -3.03 10.98
C ALA A 63 -20.64 -3.70 10.54
N THR A 64 -21.77 -3.05 10.79
CA THR A 64 -23.07 -3.45 10.23
C THR A 64 -23.60 -2.34 9.35
N LEU A 65 -23.95 -2.66 8.10
CA LEU A 65 -24.47 -1.73 7.11
C LEU A 65 -25.81 -2.21 6.58
N ASN A 66 -26.79 -1.31 6.55
CA ASN A 66 -28.04 -1.52 5.84
C ASN A 66 -27.87 -0.96 4.43
N VAL A 67 -27.92 -1.82 3.42
CA VAL A 67 -27.73 -1.50 2.01
C VAL A 67 -29.06 -0.97 1.45
N GLN A 68 -29.26 0.33 1.63
CA GLN A 68 -30.44 1.09 1.22
C GLN A 68 -30.02 2.52 0.83
N ASP A 69 -30.96 3.30 0.29
CA ASP A 69 -30.73 4.70 -0.08
C ASP A 69 -29.51 4.87 -0.99
N ASP A 70 -28.56 5.72 -0.60
CA ASP A 70 -27.31 5.98 -1.35
C ASP A 70 -26.44 4.72 -1.54
N LEU A 71 -26.53 3.76 -0.62
CA LEU A 71 -25.80 2.49 -0.71
C LEU A 71 -26.45 1.48 -1.68
N SER A 72 -27.59 1.81 -2.28
CA SER A 72 -28.11 1.06 -3.43
C SER A 72 -27.28 1.28 -4.71
N ASN A 73 -26.48 2.35 -4.75
CA ASN A 73 -25.49 2.55 -5.80
C ASN A 73 -24.24 1.69 -5.53
N LYS A 74 -23.88 0.86 -6.51
CA LYS A 74 -22.74 -0.05 -6.44
C LYS A 74 -21.42 0.65 -6.11
N ASP A 75 -21.11 1.76 -6.79
CA ASP A 75 -19.84 2.47 -6.63
C ASP A 75 -19.74 3.11 -5.24
N HIS A 76 -20.87 3.56 -4.70
CA HIS A 76 -20.93 4.14 -3.36
C HIS A 76 -20.73 3.06 -2.29
N LEU A 77 -21.40 1.92 -2.46
CA LEU A 77 -21.21 0.77 -1.58
C LEU A 77 -19.77 0.26 -1.62
N GLU A 78 -19.16 0.16 -2.82
CA GLU A 78 -17.76 -0.20 -2.99
C GLU A 78 -16.83 0.74 -2.18
N ARG A 79 -17.00 2.06 -2.32
CA ARG A 79 -16.19 3.05 -1.59
C ARG A 79 -16.32 2.91 -0.08
N ILE A 80 -17.53 2.66 0.42
CA ILE A 80 -17.79 2.48 1.86
C ILE A 80 -17.18 1.16 2.37
N LEU A 81 -17.35 0.05 1.65
CA LEU A 81 -16.75 -1.23 2.01
C LEU A 81 -15.23 -1.14 2.06
N LEU A 82 -14.62 -0.53 1.04
CA LEU A 82 -13.18 -0.30 1.02
C LEU A 82 -12.74 0.59 2.18
N SER A 83 -13.52 1.61 2.54
CA SER A 83 -13.21 2.49 3.67
C SER A 83 -13.19 1.74 5.01
N TYR A 84 -14.17 0.88 5.26
CA TYR A 84 -14.18 0.01 6.46
C TYR A 84 -12.99 -0.97 6.45
N TYR A 85 -12.67 -1.54 5.29
CA TYR A 85 -11.50 -2.39 5.14
C TYR A 85 -10.20 -1.65 5.44
N LEU A 86 -10.01 -0.44 4.92
CA LEU A 86 -8.82 0.35 5.21
C LEU A 86 -8.79 0.78 6.68
N ALA A 87 -9.93 1.05 7.30
CA ALA A 87 -10.02 1.39 8.72
C ALA A 87 -9.71 0.20 9.67
N GLY A 88 -9.48 -1.00 9.13
CA GLY A 88 -9.08 -2.16 9.92
C GLY A 88 -10.26 -3.01 10.44
N TYR A 89 -11.49 -2.82 9.92
CA TYR A 89 -12.64 -3.64 10.29
C TYR A 89 -12.47 -5.09 9.86
N ASP A 90 -12.69 -6.03 10.76
CA ASP A 90 -12.49 -7.47 10.54
C ASP A 90 -13.77 -8.18 10.14
N VAL A 91 -14.94 -7.69 10.55
CA VAL A 91 -16.23 -8.30 10.21
C VAL A 91 -17.15 -7.25 9.59
N PHE A 92 -17.74 -7.58 8.45
CA PHE A 92 -18.66 -6.74 7.69
C PHE A 92 -19.99 -7.47 7.57
N LYS A 93 -21.03 -6.92 8.21
CA LYS A 93 -22.40 -7.45 8.17
C LYS A 93 -23.24 -6.55 7.29
N LEU A 94 -23.65 -7.04 6.13
CA LEU A 94 -24.49 -6.30 5.20
C LEU A 94 -25.91 -6.84 5.25
N ASN A 95 -26.88 -5.95 5.49
CA ASN A 95 -28.30 -6.24 5.45
C ASN A 95 -28.89 -5.60 4.19
N PHE A 96 -29.59 -6.38 3.39
CA PHE A 96 -30.18 -5.98 2.12
C PHE A 96 -31.71 -5.95 2.24
N ASP A 97 -32.33 -5.05 1.49
CA ASP A 97 -33.76 -5.14 1.23
C ASP A 97 -34.01 -5.89 -0.09
N VAL A 98 -35.28 -6.01 -0.47
CA VAL A 98 -35.68 -6.71 -1.71
C VAL A 98 -35.09 -6.05 -2.95
N SER A 99 -34.91 -4.72 -2.94
CA SER A 99 -34.40 -3.97 -4.08
C SER A 99 -32.88 -4.07 -4.24
N THR A 100 -32.13 -4.27 -3.15
CA THR A 100 -30.66 -4.29 -3.15
C THR A 100 -30.04 -5.69 -3.08
N THR A 101 -30.85 -6.74 -2.93
CA THR A 101 -30.36 -8.14 -2.84
C THR A 101 -29.55 -8.58 -4.07
N THR A 102 -29.79 -7.98 -5.24
CA THR A 102 -29.04 -8.24 -6.48
C THR A 102 -27.57 -7.82 -6.39
N LEU A 103 -27.23 -6.83 -5.56
CA LEU A 103 -25.86 -6.34 -5.37
C LEU A 103 -24.92 -7.35 -4.70
N LYS A 104 -25.46 -8.40 -4.07
CA LYS A 104 -24.65 -9.44 -3.42
C LYS A 104 -23.63 -10.06 -4.34
N LYS A 105 -24.00 -10.34 -5.60
CA LYS A 105 -23.06 -10.91 -6.57
C LYS A 105 -21.87 -9.97 -6.81
N GLU A 106 -22.17 -8.70 -7.01
CA GLU A 106 -21.15 -7.68 -7.29
C GLU A 106 -20.22 -7.44 -6.10
N ILE A 107 -20.76 -7.46 -4.88
CA ILE A 107 -19.98 -7.34 -3.65
C ILE A 107 -19.04 -8.54 -3.50
N LYS A 108 -19.52 -9.76 -3.77
CA LYS A 108 -18.67 -10.96 -3.75
C LYS A 108 -17.52 -10.86 -4.77
N ASP A 109 -17.81 -10.35 -5.97
CA ASP A 109 -16.79 -10.13 -7.00
C ASP A 109 -15.79 -9.03 -6.60
N LEU A 110 -16.25 -7.96 -5.96
CA LEU A 110 -15.41 -6.90 -5.42
C LEU A 110 -14.47 -7.43 -4.33
N VAL A 111 -14.99 -8.20 -3.37
CA VAL A 111 -14.21 -8.78 -2.27
C VAL A 111 -13.07 -9.62 -2.82
N ARG A 112 -13.37 -10.54 -3.75
CA ARG A 112 -12.38 -11.41 -4.40
C ARG A 112 -11.31 -10.63 -5.18
N ARG A 113 -11.69 -9.51 -5.80
CA ARG A 113 -10.80 -8.72 -6.64
C ARG A 113 -9.99 -7.67 -5.89
N LYS A 114 -10.44 -7.17 -4.74
CA LYS A 114 -9.78 -6.02 -4.08
C LYS A 114 -9.40 -6.24 -2.61
N LEU A 115 -10.18 -7.03 -1.87
CA LEU A 115 -10.08 -7.09 -0.41
C LEU A 115 -9.32 -8.35 0.03
N THR A 116 -8.00 -8.31 -0.10
CA THR A 116 -7.12 -9.43 0.28
C THR A 116 -7.39 -9.89 1.72
N GLY A 117 -7.63 -11.20 1.88
CA GLY A 117 -7.92 -11.81 3.18
C GLY A 117 -9.37 -11.74 3.62
N VAL A 118 -10.25 -11.02 2.91
CA VAL A 118 -11.68 -10.98 3.23
C VAL A 118 -12.39 -12.11 2.49
N GLU A 119 -13.09 -12.94 3.25
CA GLU A 119 -13.90 -14.04 2.72
C GLU A 119 -15.36 -13.88 3.13
N VAL A 120 -16.27 -14.37 2.28
CA VAL A 120 -17.70 -14.45 2.62
C VAL A 120 -17.90 -15.66 3.52
N THR A 121 -18.26 -15.43 4.78
CA THR A 121 -18.44 -16.49 5.77
C THR A 121 -19.89 -16.93 5.90
N GLU A 122 -20.85 -16.02 5.69
CA GLU A 122 -22.28 -16.34 5.74
C GLU A 122 -23.05 -15.61 4.63
N GLU A 123 -23.97 -16.30 3.97
CA GLU A 123 -24.89 -15.72 2.99
C GLU A 123 -26.33 -16.14 3.33
N GLY A 124 -27.12 -15.19 3.82
CA GLY A 124 -28.54 -15.39 4.09
C GLY A 124 -29.42 -14.90 2.94
N ARG A 125 -30.74 -14.93 3.13
CA ARG A 125 -31.69 -14.38 2.14
C ARG A 125 -31.49 -12.88 1.92
N ASN A 126 -31.43 -12.12 3.03
CA ASN A 126 -31.29 -10.66 3.04
C ASN A 126 -30.02 -10.20 3.76
N SER A 127 -29.07 -11.10 4.01
CA SER A 127 -27.81 -10.75 4.68
C SER A 127 -26.60 -11.31 3.94
N LEU A 128 -25.44 -10.69 4.14
CA LEU A 128 -24.12 -11.17 3.74
C LEU A 128 -23.13 -10.81 4.86
N VAL A 129 -22.39 -11.79 5.36
CA VAL A 129 -21.33 -11.60 6.35
C VAL A 129 -19.99 -11.92 5.70
N MET A 130 -19.06 -10.99 5.83
CA MET A 130 -17.70 -11.12 5.32
C MET A 130 -16.72 -10.91 6.45
N GLN A 131 -15.64 -11.68 6.46
CA GLN A 131 -14.64 -11.65 7.51
C GLN A 131 -13.24 -11.59 6.93
N ASN A 132 -12.41 -10.69 7.47
CA ASN A 132 -10.98 -10.69 7.25
C ASN A 132 -10.33 -11.82 8.07
N LEU A 133 -9.60 -12.69 7.38
CA LEU A 133 -8.90 -13.85 7.93
C LEU A 133 -7.39 -13.60 8.10
N ILE A 134 -6.89 -12.42 7.69
CA ILE A 134 -5.49 -12.05 7.87
C ILE A 134 -5.27 -11.42 9.24
N ASP A 135 -4.39 -12.06 10.02
CA ASP A 135 -3.85 -11.52 11.26
C ASP A 135 -2.54 -10.76 11.02
N ILE A 136 -2.35 -9.67 11.77
CA ILE A 136 -1.19 -8.76 11.62
C ILE A 136 0.16 -9.45 11.86
N PRO A 137 0.32 -10.33 12.89
CA PRO A 137 1.62 -10.96 13.16
C PRO A 137 2.09 -11.88 12.02
N ASP A 138 1.17 -12.35 11.18
CA ASP A 138 1.46 -13.31 10.11
C ASP A 138 2.00 -12.64 8.84
N VAL A 139 1.96 -11.29 8.75
CA VAL A 139 2.31 -10.56 7.54
C VAL A 139 3.38 -9.50 7.78
N LYS A 140 4.55 -9.69 7.17
CA LYS A 140 5.62 -8.70 7.17
C LYS A 140 5.33 -7.63 6.11
N ILE A 141 5.33 -6.36 6.52
CA ILE A 141 5.09 -5.22 5.62
C ILE A 141 6.10 -5.16 4.47
N ASN A 142 7.37 -5.50 4.72
CA ASN A 142 8.41 -5.54 3.70
C ASN A 142 8.08 -6.56 2.60
N ASP A 143 7.49 -7.69 2.96
CA ASP A 143 7.13 -8.72 1.97
C ASP A 143 6.03 -8.21 1.03
N ILE A 144 5.10 -7.37 1.53
CA ILE A 144 4.08 -6.73 0.68
C ILE A 144 4.73 -5.69 -0.24
N VAL A 145 5.59 -4.82 0.30
CA VAL A 145 6.32 -3.83 -0.50
C VAL A 145 7.10 -4.51 -1.62
N LEU A 146 7.82 -5.60 -1.32
CA LEU A 146 8.59 -6.37 -2.29
C LEU A 146 7.72 -7.05 -3.36
N LYS A 147 6.49 -7.46 -3.03
CA LYS A 147 5.55 -7.99 -4.03
C LYS A 147 5.14 -6.91 -5.03
N ILE A 148 4.84 -5.70 -4.55
CA ILE A 148 4.50 -4.56 -5.42
C ILE A 148 5.70 -4.20 -6.31
N VAL A 149 6.90 -4.08 -5.71
CA VAL A 149 8.14 -3.77 -6.44
C VAL A 149 8.40 -4.78 -7.56
N ARG A 150 8.26 -6.08 -7.30
CA ARG A 150 8.46 -7.13 -8.32
C ARG A 150 7.41 -7.07 -9.44
N ALA A 151 6.15 -6.84 -9.10
CA ALA A 151 5.08 -6.69 -10.10
C ALA A 151 5.38 -5.50 -11.02
N LEU A 152 5.67 -4.34 -10.43
CA LEU A 152 6.02 -3.13 -11.17
C LEU A 152 7.27 -3.29 -12.04
N ALA A 153 8.31 -3.94 -11.51
CA ALA A 153 9.52 -4.25 -12.26
C ALA A 153 9.23 -5.12 -13.50
N GLY A 154 8.42 -6.18 -13.34
CA GLY A 154 7.99 -7.01 -14.46
C GLY A 154 7.16 -6.24 -15.49
N MET A 155 6.26 -5.35 -15.05
CA MET A 155 5.46 -4.52 -15.95
C MET A 155 6.35 -3.57 -16.78
N LEU A 156 7.41 -3.01 -16.20
CA LEU A 156 8.40 -2.19 -16.92
C LEU A 156 9.19 -3.01 -17.96
N GLU A 157 9.60 -4.23 -17.62
CA GLU A 157 10.25 -5.14 -18.58
C GLU A 157 9.34 -5.44 -19.78
N ASP A 158 8.05 -5.61 -19.53
CA ASP A 158 7.04 -5.83 -20.56
C ASP A 158 6.76 -4.59 -21.42
N VAL A 159 6.76 -3.38 -20.83
CA VAL A 159 6.74 -2.12 -21.60
C VAL A 159 7.94 -2.05 -22.55
N ARG A 160 9.14 -2.39 -22.05
CA ARG A 160 10.35 -2.38 -22.87
C ARG A 160 10.21 -3.31 -24.07
N THR A 161 9.66 -4.50 -23.87
CA THR A 161 9.40 -5.47 -24.93
C THR A 161 8.34 -4.96 -25.90
N ALA A 162 7.23 -4.43 -25.38
CA ALA A 162 6.14 -3.91 -26.19
C ALA A 162 6.59 -2.79 -27.13
N LEU A 163 7.48 -1.88 -26.70
CA LEU A 163 8.03 -0.81 -27.53
C LEU A 163 8.68 -1.28 -28.86
N ASP A 164 9.07 -2.56 -28.96
CA ASP A 164 9.62 -3.15 -30.19
C ASP A 164 8.66 -4.09 -30.94
N THR A 165 7.65 -4.66 -30.26
CA THR A 165 6.81 -5.73 -30.82
C THR A 165 5.36 -5.34 -31.12
N ALA A 166 4.81 -4.34 -30.42
CA ALA A 166 3.38 -4.03 -30.42
C ALA A 166 2.47 -5.22 -30.07
N ASP A 167 2.97 -6.14 -29.23
CA ASP A 167 2.19 -7.29 -28.79
C ASP A 167 1.10 -6.85 -27.81
N LYS A 168 -0.17 -6.95 -28.26
CA LYS A 168 -1.34 -6.60 -27.45
C LYS A 168 -1.50 -7.51 -26.24
N SER A 169 -1.01 -8.74 -26.29
CA SER A 169 -1.14 -9.68 -25.18
C SER A 169 -0.33 -9.23 -23.97
N ILE A 170 0.94 -8.86 -24.20
CA ILE A 170 1.85 -8.26 -23.21
C ILE A 170 1.24 -6.99 -22.61
N LEU A 171 0.69 -6.12 -23.44
CA LEU A 171 0.09 -4.86 -22.99
C LEU A 171 -1.16 -5.07 -22.11
N ASN A 172 -2.04 -6.00 -22.48
CA ASN A 172 -3.20 -6.34 -21.63
C ASN A 172 -2.77 -7.01 -20.33
N ASP A 173 -1.73 -7.84 -20.34
CA ASP A 173 -1.20 -8.47 -19.13
C ASP A 173 -0.62 -7.44 -18.13
N ILE A 174 -0.01 -6.35 -18.62
CA ILE A 174 0.36 -5.19 -17.76
C ILE A 174 -0.86 -4.62 -17.05
N ILE A 175 -1.95 -4.39 -17.78
CA ILE A 175 -3.21 -3.84 -17.23
C ILE A 175 -3.82 -4.80 -16.20
N GLU A 176 -3.74 -6.11 -16.44
CA GLU A 176 -4.28 -7.11 -15.51
C GLU A 176 -3.46 -7.19 -14.21
N ARG A 177 -2.13 -7.14 -14.29
CA ARG A 177 -1.23 -7.16 -13.12
C ARG A 177 -1.39 -5.96 -12.19
N ASP A 178 -1.86 -4.83 -12.70
CA ASP A 178 -2.18 -3.67 -11.86
C ASP A 178 -3.21 -3.99 -10.77
N ASN A 179 -4.15 -4.91 -11.04
CA ASN A 179 -5.10 -5.37 -10.01
C ASN A 179 -4.39 -6.06 -8.84
N GLU A 180 -3.23 -6.69 -9.07
CA GLU A 180 -2.42 -7.28 -7.99
C GLU A 180 -1.70 -6.20 -7.17
N VAL A 181 -1.17 -5.17 -7.84
CA VAL A 181 -0.57 -4.00 -7.18
C VAL A 181 -1.61 -3.33 -6.27
N ASP A 182 -2.81 -3.08 -6.79
CA ASP A 182 -3.96 -2.53 -6.06
C ASP A 182 -4.28 -3.33 -4.79
N LYS A 183 -4.39 -4.66 -4.91
CA LYS A 183 -4.66 -5.55 -3.76
C LYS A 183 -3.62 -5.40 -2.66
N PHE A 184 -2.34 -5.32 -3.02
CA PHE A 184 -1.26 -5.14 -2.06
C PHE A 184 -1.25 -3.72 -1.49
N TYR A 185 -1.55 -2.71 -2.30
CA TYR A 185 -1.71 -1.33 -1.85
C TYR A 185 -2.79 -1.19 -0.77
N TRP A 186 -3.97 -1.78 -0.99
CA TRP A 186 -5.05 -1.77 0.00
C TRP A 186 -4.70 -2.55 1.27
N LEU A 187 -4.08 -3.72 1.12
CA LEU A 187 -3.63 -4.54 2.26
C LEU A 187 -2.60 -3.80 3.12
N LEU A 188 -1.58 -3.19 2.51
CA LEU A 188 -0.55 -2.47 3.26
C LEU A 188 -1.15 -1.27 4.00
N ASN A 189 -2.02 -0.48 3.35
CA ASN A 189 -2.73 0.62 4.02
C ASN A 189 -3.57 0.14 5.22
N ARG A 190 -4.27 -0.98 5.10
CA ARG A 190 -5.03 -1.58 6.20
C ARG A 190 -4.11 -1.95 7.36
N LEU A 191 -3.00 -2.62 7.08
CA LEU A 191 -2.03 -3.02 8.11
C LEU A 191 -1.43 -1.81 8.82
N LEU A 192 -0.99 -0.79 8.07
CA LEU A 192 -0.46 0.45 8.63
C LEU A 192 -1.48 1.13 9.56
N LYS A 193 -2.74 1.26 9.13
CA LYS A 193 -3.81 1.84 9.96
C LYS A 193 -4.11 1.03 11.22
N ARG A 194 -4.09 -0.31 11.15
CA ARG A 194 -4.22 -1.15 12.35
C ARG A 194 -3.05 -0.96 13.33
N MET A 195 -1.83 -0.79 12.83
CA MET A 195 -0.65 -0.52 13.66
C MET A 195 -0.71 0.85 14.36
N VAL A 196 -1.34 1.85 13.73
CA VAL A 196 -1.59 3.16 14.37
C VAL A 196 -2.54 3.01 15.58
N VAL A 197 -3.59 2.19 15.45
CA VAL A 197 -4.60 2.01 16.51
C VAL A 197 -4.05 1.19 17.67
N SER A 198 -3.21 0.19 17.41
CA SER A 198 -2.70 -0.74 18.40
C SER A 198 -1.18 -0.75 18.45
N LYS A 199 -0.62 -0.11 19.48
CA LYS A 199 0.82 -0.20 19.83
C LYS A 199 1.28 -1.66 20.01
N HIS A 200 0.39 -2.54 20.48
CA HIS A 200 0.69 -3.97 20.57
C HIS A 200 0.87 -4.58 19.16
N SER A 201 -0.05 -4.30 18.23
CA SER A 201 0.04 -4.76 16.84
C SER A 201 1.29 -4.23 16.12
N MET A 202 1.66 -2.98 16.41
CA MET A 202 2.92 -2.40 15.92
C MET A 202 4.13 -3.18 16.43
N SER A 203 4.17 -3.52 17.73
CA SER A 203 5.28 -4.30 18.30
C SER A 203 5.44 -5.69 17.67
N LEU A 204 4.35 -6.32 17.25
CA LEU A 204 4.37 -7.63 16.59
C LEU A 204 4.82 -7.56 15.12
N SER A 205 4.71 -6.39 14.48
CA SER A 205 5.08 -6.20 13.07
C SER A 205 6.60 -6.14 12.83
N GLY A 206 7.40 -6.05 13.89
CA GLY A 206 8.84 -5.79 13.81
C GLY A 206 9.20 -4.30 13.67
N LEU A 207 8.22 -3.41 13.49
CA LEU A 207 8.42 -1.96 13.54
C LEU A 207 8.56 -1.47 14.98
N LYS A 208 9.71 -0.88 15.28
CA LYS A 208 9.99 -0.30 16.62
C LYS A 208 9.51 1.15 16.74
N ASP A 209 9.46 1.88 15.63
CA ASP A 209 9.16 3.30 15.60
C ASP A 209 7.84 3.58 14.86
N PRO A 210 6.81 4.12 15.53
CA PRO A 210 5.56 4.52 14.89
C PRO A 210 5.73 5.51 13.73
N ARG A 211 6.79 6.32 13.73
CA ARG A 211 7.06 7.30 12.67
C ARG A 211 7.29 6.62 11.32
N ASN A 212 7.88 5.42 11.33
CA ASN A 212 8.14 4.65 10.12
C ASN A 212 6.84 4.29 9.39
N LEU A 213 5.68 4.23 10.08
CA LEU A 213 4.39 3.99 9.43
C LEU A 213 4.07 5.06 8.37
N LEU A 214 4.50 6.31 8.57
CA LEU A 214 4.33 7.38 7.59
C LEU A 214 5.21 7.14 6.36
N GLU A 215 6.46 6.73 6.56
CA GLU A 215 7.38 6.43 5.45
C GLU A 215 6.88 5.24 4.62
N TYR A 216 6.37 4.18 5.26
CA TYR A 216 5.72 3.07 4.53
C TYR A 216 4.46 3.50 3.79
N ALA A 217 3.68 4.45 4.33
CA ALA A 217 2.51 4.99 3.64
C ALA A 217 2.93 5.77 2.38
N THR A 218 4.00 6.57 2.48
CA THR A 218 4.60 7.28 1.33
C THR A 218 5.10 6.28 0.28
N ILE A 219 5.92 5.30 0.68
CA ILE A 219 6.44 4.25 -0.21
C ILE A 219 5.29 3.53 -0.92
N ASN A 220 4.26 3.11 -0.17
CA ASN A 220 3.11 2.42 -0.73
C ASN A 220 2.37 3.26 -1.78
N LYS A 221 2.19 4.56 -1.51
CA LYS A 221 1.53 5.46 -2.46
C LYS A 221 2.37 5.73 -3.69
N SER A 222 3.68 5.95 -3.53
CA SER A 222 4.58 6.16 -4.67
C SER A 222 4.68 4.92 -5.57
N LEU A 223 4.68 3.72 -4.99
CA LEU A 223 4.65 2.47 -5.77
C LEU A 223 3.35 2.28 -6.58
N GLU A 224 2.19 2.53 -5.98
CA GLU A 224 0.90 2.47 -6.70
C GLU A 224 0.85 3.52 -7.82
N ARG A 225 1.31 4.75 -7.55
CA ARG A 225 1.37 5.79 -8.58
C ARG A 225 2.31 5.44 -9.73
N ALA A 226 3.44 4.80 -9.44
CA ALA A 226 4.33 4.31 -10.50
C ALA A 226 3.64 3.22 -11.36
N ALA A 227 2.90 2.30 -10.74
CA ALA A 227 2.12 1.29 -11.46
C ALA A 227 1.03 1.91 -12.36
N ASP A 228 0.28 2.91 -11.86
CA ASP A 228 -0.70 3.67 -12.64
C ASP A 228 -0.06 4.20 -13.95
N HIS A 229 1.16 4.75 -13.87
CA HIS A 229 1.85 5.29 -15.04
C HIS A 229 2.35 4.22 -16.00
N VAL A 230 2.71 3.02 -15.51
CA VAL A 230 3.05 1.89 -16.39
C VAL A 230 1.80 1.41 -17.14
N VAL A 231 0.65 1.38 -16.48
CA VAL A 231 -0.64 1.08 -17.12
C VAL A 231 -1.02 2.15 -18.15
N GLU A 232 -0.82 3.43 -17.85
CA GLU A 232 -1.05 4.52 -18.80
C GLU A 232 -0.20 4.35 -20.08
N ILE A 233 1.08 3.98 -19.93
CA ILE A 233 1.95 3.65 -21.06
C ILE A 233 1.37 2.49 -21.87
N SER A 234 0.88 1.46 -21.19
CA SER A 234 0.28 0.30 -21.87
C SER A 234 -0.95 0.69 -22.70
N TYR A 235 -1.84 1.52 -22.15
CA TYR A 235 -3.00 2.04 -22.89
C TYR A 235 -2.61 2.87 -24.11
N GLU A 236 -1.62 3.75 -23.98
CA GLU A 236 -1.12 4.55 -25.12
C GLU A 236 -0.54 3.66 -26.23
N LEU A 237 0.24 2.64 -25.88
CA LEU A 237 0.78 1.68 -26.84
C LEU A 237 -0.34 0.84 -27.52
N LEU A 238 -1.37 0.43 -26.77
CA LEU A 238 -2.53 -0.27 -27.32
C LEU A 238 -3.31 0.60 -28.31
N ASN A 239 -3.53 1.87 -27.94
CA ASN A 239 -4.26 2.85 -28.76
C ASN A 239 -3.54 3.13 -30.08
N MET A 240 -2.22 3.30 -30.04
CA MET A 240 -1.42 3.48 -31.25
C MET A 240 -1.34 2.19 -32.10
N GLY A 241 -1.45 1.01 -31.48
CA GLY A 241 -1.32 -0.28 -32.17
C GLY A 241 0.02 -0.41 -32.90
N SER A 242 0.10 -1.18 -33.99
CA SER A 242 1.37 -1.31 -34.73
C SER A 242 1.82 -0.04 -35.46
N ALA A 243 1.03 1.04 -35.46
CA ALA A 243 1.35 2.26 -36.19
C ALA A 243 2.63 2.94 -35.66
N TYR A 244 2.86 2.87 -34.34
CA TYR A 244 4.05 3.47 -33.75
C TYR A 244 5.36 2.75 -34.15
N LEU A 245 5.28 1.48 -34.58
CA LEU A 245 6.44 0.74 -35.07
C LEU A 245 6.98 1.30 -36.39
N ILE A 246 6.12 1.97 -37.17
CA ILE A 246 6.44 2.57 -38.47
C ILE A 246 6.57 4.10 -38.33
N GLY A 247 5.62 4.73 -37.65
CA GLY A 247 5.49 6.19 -37.56
C GLY A 247 6.43 6.85 -36.55
N ILE A 248 7.05 6.09 -35.66
CA ILE A 248 8.05 6.61 -34.71
C ILE A 248 9.42 6.07 -35.06
N PRO A 249 10.45 6.93 -35.21
CA PRO A 249 11.80 6.47 -35.45
C PRO A 249 12.30 5.53 -34.36
N LYS A 250 13.02 4.48 -34.77
CA LYS A 250 13.58 3.47 -33.86
C LYS A 250 14.45 4.09 -32.78
N ASP A 251 15.21 5.14 -33.09
CA ASP A 251 16.05 5.83 -32.11
C ASP A 251 15.24 6.47 -30.98
N VAL A 252 14.04 7.00 -31.27
CA VAL A 252 13.14 7.53 -30.23
C VAL A 252 12.62 6.39 -29.37
N ARG A 253 12.18 5.28 -29.98
CA ARG A 253 11.71 4.10 -29.23
C ARG A 253 12.81 3.49 -28.35
N ASN A 254 14.05 3.44 -28.86
CA ASN A 254 15.21 2.99 -28.09
C ASN A 254 15.42 3.86 -26.85
N LYS A 255 15.33 5.20 -26.97
CA LYS A 255 15.46 6.12 -25.83
C LYS A 255 14.36 5.92 -24.79
N LEU A 256 13.10 5.69 -25.21
CA LEU A 256 12.01 5.32 -24.28
C LEU A 256 12.32 4.00 -23.58
N GLY A 257 12.86 3.03 -24.32
CA GLY A 257 13.31 1.77 -23.76
C GLY A 257 14.46 1.93 -22.77
N GLU A 258 15.40 2.82 -23.01
CA GLU A 258 16.50 3.15 -22.10
C GLU A 258 16.00 3.74 -20.78
N MET A 259 15.02 4.66 -20.84
CA MET A 259 14.34 5.20 -19.66
C MET A 259 13.63 4.09 -18.87
N THR A 260 12.84 3.25 -19.55
CA THR A 260 12.13 2.12 -18.94
C THR A 260 13.11 1.17 -18.22
N VAL A 261 14.25 0.87 -18.84
CA VAL A 261 15.30 0.02 -18.26
C VAL A 261 15.99 0.70 -17.07
N LEU A 262 16.14 2.03 -17.09
CA LEU A 262 16.68 2.77 -15.96
C LEU A 262 15.72 2.69 -14.77
N ASP A 263 14.44 3.02 -14.95
CA ASP A 263 13.42 2.92 -13.90
C ASP A 263 13.37 1.53 -13.27
N HIS A 264 13.37 0.49 -14.11
CA HIS A 264 13.44 -0.90 -13.66
C HIS A 264 14.67 -1.15 -12.76
N LYS A 265 15.87 -0.72 -13.19
CA LYS A 265 17.11 -0.91 -12.41
C LYS A 265 17.11 -0.14 -11.09
N LEU A 266 16.58 1.08 -11.08
CA LEU A 266 16.49 1.90 -9.88
C LEU A 266 15.52 1.27 -8.87
N LEU A 267 14.39 0.75 -9.35
CA LEU A 267 13.40 0.05 -8.55
C LEU A 267 13.94 -1.28 -7.97
N ASP A 268 14.67 -2.07 -8.77
CA ASP A 268 15.36 -3.27 -8.27
C ASP A 268 16.43 -2.92 -7.23
N SER A 269 17.18 -1.84 -7.47
CA SER A 269 18.21 -1.38 -6.52
C SER A 269 17.61 -0.94 -5.18
N ILE A 270 16.46 -0.25 -5.19
CA ILE A 270 15.81 0.20 -3.95
C ILE A 270 15.16 -0.97 -3.19
N SER A 271 14.81 -2.07 -3.88
CA SER A 271 14.23 -3.25 -3.24
C SER A 271 15.15 -3.85 -2.15
N LYS A 272 16.47 -3.67 -2.28
CA LYS A 272 17.46 -4.09 -1.28
C LYS A 272 17.18 -3.53 0.11
N ALA A 273 16.61 -2.32 0.20
CA ALA A 273 16.23 -1.67 1.45
C ALA A 273 15.19 -2.47 2.26
N PHE A 274 14.43 -3.34 1.61
CA PHE A 274 13.37 -4.15 2.24
C PHE A 274 13.75 -5.62 2.42
N ILE A 275 14.87 -6.06 1.83
CA ILE A 275 15.41 -7.42 1.96
C ILE A 275 16.49 -7.45 3.03
N ASP A 276 17.51 -6.59 2.88
CA ASP A 276 18.70 -6.53 3.72
C ASP A 276 18.98 -5.06 4.13
N SER A 277 20.24 -4.64 4.18
CA SER A 277 20.63 -3.24 4.38
C SER A 277 21.01 -2.57 3.08
N ILE A 278 20.59 -1.32 2.93
CA ILE A 278 21.05 -0.41 1.87
C ILE A 278 21.84 0.74 2.50
N THR A 279 22.91 1.19 1.86
CA THR A 279 23.70 2.32 2.36
C THR A 279 23.08 3.65 1.94
N LEU A 280 23.33 4.71 2.73
CA LEU A 280 22.89 6.07 2.40
C LEU A 280 23.47 6.55 1.07
N GLU A 281 24.70 6.15 0.72
CA GLU A 281 25.33 6.46 -0.56
C GLU A 281 24.55 5.82 -1.73
N GLU A 282 24.18 4.55 -1.61
CA GLU A 282 23.38 3.85 -2.61
C GLU A 282 22.02 4.51 -2.83
N VAL A 283 21.33 4.89 -1.75
CA VAL A 283 20.01 5.55 -1.85
C VAL A 283 20.12 6.93 -2.50
N ASN A 284 21.10 7.75 -2.10
CA ASN A 284 21.33 9.06 -2.74
C ASN A 284 21.63 8.92 -4.23
N ARG A 285 22.43 7.91 -4.61
CA ARG A 285 22.70 7.64 -6.03
C ARG A 285 21.43 7.28 -6.80
N ILE A 286 20.52 6.50 -6.21
CA ILE A 286 19.23 6.17 -6.83
C ILE A 286 18.41 7.45 -7.08
N ILE A 287 18.29 8.30 -6.04
CA ILE A 287 17.57 9.58 -6.12
C ILE A 287 18.18 10.50 -7.18
N ASP A 288 19.50 10.63 -7.21
CA ASP A 288 20.19 11.50 -8.17
C ASP A 288 20.00 11.01 -9.60
N LEU A 289 20.08 9.70 -9.85
CA LEU A 289 19.86 9.11 -11.16
C LEU A 289 18.41 9.33 -11.63
N ALA A 290 17.42 9.05 -10.77
CA ALA A 290 16.01 9.30 -11.06
C ALA A 290 15.74 10.77 -11.42
N LYS A 291 16.29 11.72 -10.65
CA LYS A 291 16.17 13.16 -10.91
C LYS A 291 16.92 13.61 -12.18
N SER A 292 18.03 12.95 -12.52
CA SER A 292 18.83 13.30 -13.70
C SER A 292 18.12 13.01 -15.01
N GLU A 293 17.29 11.95 -15.05
CA GLU A 293 16.52 11.57 -16.22
C GLU A 293 15.55 12.69 -16.63
N SER A 294 14.79 13.20 -15.65
CA SER A 294 13.84 14.29 -15.88
C SER A 294 14.49 15.59 -16.35
N LYS A 295 15.73 15.86 -15.90
CA LYS A 295 16.48 17.07 -16.28
C LYS A 295 17.13 16.99 -17.65
N SER A 296 17.52 15.80 -18.11
CA SER A 296 18.40 15.66 -19.28
C SER A 296 17.82 14.81 -20.40
N SER A 297 17.25 13.65 -20.10
CA SER A 297 16.69 12.73 -21.10
C SER A 297 15.44 13.31 -21.75
N ILE A 298 14.53 13.88 -20.95
CA ILE A 298 13.24 14.39 -21.45
C ILE A 298 13.41 15.53 -22.45
N PRO A 299 14.15 16.63 -22.17
CA PRO A 299 14.29 17.72 -23.14
C PRO A 299 14.95 17.24 -24.44
N ASN A 300 15.88 16.29 -24.36
CA ASN A 300 16.55 15.71 -25.51
C ASN A 300 15.58 14.92 -26.40
N ILE A 301 14.80 14.00 -25.81
CA ILE A 301 13.82 13.20 -26.54
C ILE A 301 12.73 14.11 -27.13
N MET A 302 12.24 15.08 -26.35
CA MET A 302 11.22 16.02 -26.80
C MET A 302 11.69 16.89 -27.98
N ASN A 303 12.95 17.34 -27.96
CA ASN A 303 13.55 18.10 -29.05
C ASN A 303 13.76 17.25 -30.31
N ASP A 304 14.02 15.95 -30.16
CA ASP A 304 14.11 15.06 -31.31
C ASP A 304 12.73 14.84 -31.94
N ILE A 305 11.70 14.64 -31.12
CA ILE A 305 10.31 14.52 -31.58
C ILE A 305 9.85 15.76 -32.35
N THR A 306 10.20 16.97 -31.91
CA THR A 306 9.79 18.20 -32.62
C THR A 306 10.45 18.40 -33.98
N LYS A 307 11.55 17.68 -34.27
CA LYS A 307 12.26 17.75 -35.55
C LYS A 307 11.76 16.75 -36.58
N ILE A 308 10.92 15.80 -36.17
CA ILE A 308 10.43 14.72 -37.02
C ILE A 308 8.99 15.01 -37.42
N GLU A 309 8.67 14.82 -38.69
CA GLU A 309 7.29 14.84 -39.16
C GLU A 309 6.61 13.52 -38.79
N ILE A 310 5.83 13.54 -37.72
CA ILE A 310 5.06 12.41 -37.21
C ILE A 310 3.58 12.78 -37.15
N ASP A 311 2.72 11.76 -37.26
CA ASP A 311 1.28 11.94 -37.09
C ASP A 311 0.98 12.63 -35.74
N PRO A 312 0.10 13.65 -35.69
CA PRO A 312 -0.19 14.39 -34.47
C PRO A 312 -0.68 13.51 -33.31
N SER A 313 -1.44 12.45 -33.60
CA SER A 313 -1.93 11.53 -32.56
C SER A 313 -0.77 10.70 -31.97
N LEU A 314 0.14 10.18 -32.81
CA LEU A 314 1.34 9.48 -32.35
C LEU A 314 2.26 10.41 -31.54
N SER A 315 2.39 11.68 -31.95
CA SER A 315 3.15 12.67 -31.20
C SER A 315 2.59 12.90 -29.80
N ALA A 316 1.25 13.01 -29.69
CA ALA A 316 0.58 13.20 -28.42
C ALA A 316 0.78 11.99 -27.49
N SER A 317 0.50 10.78 -27.97
CA SER A 317 0.68 9.54 -27.19
C SER A 317 2.11 9.36 -26.68
N ILE A 318 3.12 9.69 -27.50
CA ILE A 318 4.51 9.59 -27.06
C ILE A 318 4.88 10.62 -26.00
N ARG A 319 4.32 11.83 -26.07
CA ARG A 319 4.51 12.83 -25.01
C ARG A 319 3.89 12.34 -23.70
N THR A 320 2.73 11.68 -23.76
CA THR A 320 2.13 11.01 -22.59
C THR A 320 3.07 9.94 -22.03
N ILE A 321 3.62 9.06 -22.89
CA ILE A 321 4.55 8.00 -22.47
C ILE A 321 5.81 8.58 -21.81
N ILE A 322 6.42 9.61 -22.39
CA ILE A 322 7.61 10.28 -21.82
C ILE A 322 7.28 10.87 -20.45
N ASN A 323 6.13 11.53 -20.32
CA ASN A 323 5.68 12.07 -19.05
C ASN A 323 5.42 10.97 -18.01
N SER A 324 4.82 9.84 -18.40
CA SER A 324 4.60 8.71 -17.50
C SER A 324 5.90 8.08 -17.01
N LEU A 325 6.89 7.87 -17.90
CA LEU A 325 8.23 7.39 -17.49
C LEU A 325 8.90 8.37 -16.53
N SER A 326 8.85 9.67 -16.82
CA SER A 326 9.35 10.71 -15.91
C SER A 326 8.71 10.64 -14.52
N ARG A 327 7.39 10.45 -14.47
CA ARG A 327 6.66 10.33 -13.20
C ARG A 327 7.07 9.08 -12.44
N ILE A 328 7.31 7.97 -13.12
CA ILE A 328 7.84 6.75 -12.48
C ILE A 328 9.19 7.04 -11.81
N GLY A 329 10.12 7.70 -12.51
CA GLY A 329 11.38 8.16 -11.93
C GLY A 329 11.19 9.09 -10.72
N GLU A 330 10.26 10.06 -10.77
CA GLU A 330 9.93 10.91 -9.63
C GLU A 330 9.43 10.10 -8.42
N TYR A 331 8.53 9.15 -8.62
CA TYR A 331 8.05 8.30 -7.53
C TYR A 331 9.14 7.36 -6.98
N ILE A 332 10.07 6.89 -7.81
CA ILE A 332 11.25 6.15 -7.34
C ILE A 332 12.12 7.04 -6.43
N SER A 333 12.28 8.32 -6.79
CA SER A 333 12.95 9.30 -5.92
C SER A 333 12.22 9.49 -4.59
N ASP A 334 10.89 9.61 -4.60
CA ASP A 334 10.10 9.74 -3.37
C ASP A 334 10.27 8.52 -2.45
N ILE A 335 10.32 7.31 -3.02
CA ILE A 335 10.62 6.07 -2.28
C ILE A 335 12.03 6.16 -1.69
N GLY A 336 13.01 6.65 -2.45
CA GLY A 336 14.37 6.88 -1.98
C GLY A 336 14.43 7.80 -0.76
N GLU A 337 13.74 8.93 -0.81
CA GLU A 337 13.67 9.89 0.30
C GLU A 337 13.03 9.26 1.55
N ALA A 338 11.95 8.50 1.38
CA ALA A 338 11.33 7.75 2.48
C ALA A 338 12.26 6.67 3.06
N VAL A 339 13.03 5.97 2.21
CA VAL A 339 14.04 4.99 2.66
C VAL A 339 15.15 5.66 3.46
N ILE A 340 15.63 6.85 3.06
CA ILE A 340 16.58 7.63 3.89
C ILE A 340 15.98 7.88 5.27
N ASN A 341 14.73 8.31 5.35
CA ASN A 341 14.06 8.56 6.63
C ASN A 341 13.98 7.31 7.51
N LEU A 342 13.79 6.13 6.92
CA LEU A 342 13.80 4.84 7.63
C LEU A 342 15.19 4.47 8.18
N THR A 343 16.27 4.88 7.50
CA THR A 343 17.65 4.54 7.90
C THR A 343 18.27 5.48 8.94
N ILE A 344 17.71 6.67 9.14
CA ILE A 344 18.24 7.63 10.10
C ILE A 344 17.91 7.13 11.52
N GLU A 345 18.92 6.62 12.23
CA GLU A 345 18.85 6.41 13.68
C GLU A 345 18.53 7.74 14.37
N ARG A 346 17.59 7.68 15.32
CA ARG A 346 17.13 8.88 16.03
C ARG A 346 17.52 8.81 17.51
N PRO A 347 17.78 9.99 18.11
CA PRO A 347 18.41 10.10 19.42
C PRO A 347 17.61 9.35 20.48
N SER A 348 18.37 8.61 21.29
CA SER A 348 17.96 7.89 22.49
C SER A 348 17.29 8.76 23.53
#